data_AF-A0A3M3WVU5-F1
#
_entry.id   AF-A0A3M3WVU5-F1
#
_cell.length_a   1.000
_cell.length_b   1.000
_cell.length_c   1.000
_cell.angle_alpha   90.00
_cell.angle_beta   90.00
_cell.angle_gamma   90.00
#
_symmetry.space_group_name_H-M   'P 1'
#
loop_
_entity.id
_entity.type
_entity.pdbx_description
1 polymer ?
#
loop_
_entity_poly.entity_id
_entity_poly.type
_entity_poly.pdbx_seq_one_letter_code
_entity_poly.pdbx_strand_id
1 'polypeptide(L)'
;MGVRSIVDDASVYDQLKLLSRFVRLAGFGGLMVCLDELVNLYKLANTQARNANYEQILRILNDSLQGSTDGLGFVLGGTPEFLMDTRRGLYSYPALQSRLAENTFAKTGYVDLSGPVIRLTSLTPEDFYVLLLNLRNVYAYGDAEQYLLPEEAIPAFIEHCGQRLGEAYFRTPRTTITAFINLLAVLEQNPEANWRNLVGAIDIARDDGGKSDFTVEADNELTSFKL
;
A
#
# COMPACT_ATOMS: atom_id res chain seq x y z
N MET A 1 35.33 -10.79 3.74
CA MET A 1 34.45 -11.65 4.55
C MET A 1 33.99 -12.80 3.69
N GLY A 2 34.33 -14.04 4.03
CA GLY A 2 33.99 -15.21 3.22
C GLY A 2 32.53 -15.59 3.40
N VAL A 3 31.67 -15.20 2.46
CA VAL A 3 30.27 -15.63 2.43
C VAL A 3 30.25 -17.08 1.95
N ARG A 4 29.87 -18.02 2.84
CA ARG A 4 29.84 -19.47 2.54
C ARG A 4 28.52 -19.94 1.92
N SER A 5 27.47 -19.12 1.96
CA SER A 5 26.14 -19.46 1.45
C SER A 5 25.47 -18.23 0.85
N ILE A 6 24.93 -18.37 -0.36
CA ILE A 6 24.09 -17.36 -1.00
C ILE A 6 22.67 -17.52 -0.43
N VAL A 7 21.99 -16.41 -0.14
CA VAL A 7 20.57 -16.45 0.26
C VAL A 7 19.74 -16.71 -0.99
N ASP A 8 18.92 -17.74 -0.94
CA ASP A 8 18.01 -18.16 -2.00
C ASP A 8 16.55 -18.14 -1.52
N ASP A 9 15.61 -18.42 -2.43
CA ASP A 9 14.17 -18.39 -2.16
C ASP A 9 13.76 -19.33 -1.02
N ALA A 10 14.49 -20.43 -0.82
CA ALA A 10 14.21 -21.39 0.24
C ALA A 10 14.72 -20.93 1.61
N SER A 11 15.81 -20.16 1.64
CA SER A 11 16.51 -19.75 2.87
C SER A 11 16.23 -18.33 3.33
N VAL A 12 15.65 -17.47 2.47
CA VAL A 12 15.40 -16.05 2.81
C VAL A 12 14.63 -15.87 4.12
N TYR A 13 13.60 -16.67 4.36
CA TYR A 13 12.82 -16.57 5.59
C TYR A 13 13.64 -16.96 6.83
N ASP A 14 14.45 -17.99 6.74
CA ASP A 14 15.31 -18.42 7.86
C ASP A 14 16.40 -17.38 8.15
N GLN A 15 16.90 -16.67 7.14
CA GLN A 15 17.81 -15.54 7.34
C GLN A 15 17.14 -14.38 8.07
N LEU A 16 15.87 -14.08 7.77
CA LEU A 16 15.11 -13.06 8.52
C LEU A 16 14.93 -13.44 10.00
N LYS A 17 14.74 -14.73 10.30
CA LYS A 17 14.72 -15.21 11.70
C LYS A 17 16.05 -15.00 12.40
N LEU A 18 17.16 -15.31 11.73
CA LEU A 18 18.50 -15.08 12.28
C LEU A 18 18.76 -13.60 12.51
N LEU A 19 18.36 -12.74 11.56
CA LEU A 19 18.48 -11.29 11.69
C LEU A 19 17.64 -10.75 12.87
N SER A 20 16.40 -11.22 13.03
CA SER A 20 15.56 -10.88 14.18
C SER A 20 16.22 -11.23 15.52
N ARG A 21 16.80 -12.43 15.63
CA ARG A 21 17.56 -12.83 16.83
C ARG A 21 18.75 -11.93 17.07
N PHE A 22 19.50 -11.59 16.02
CA PHE A 22 20.62 -10.66 16.12
C PHE A 22 20.16 -9.27 16.61
N VAL A 23 19.06 -8.73 16.07
CA VAL A 23 18.48 -7.44 16.48
C VAL A 23 18.12 -7.44 17.96
N ARG A 24 17.57 -8.56 18.48
CA ARG A 24 17.32 -8.70 19.92
C ARG A 24 18.59 -8.77 20.76
N LEU A 25 19.60 -9.49 20.30
CA LEU A 25 20.91 -9.53 20.97
C LEU A 25 21.58 -8.15 21.02
N ALA A 26 21.29 -7.28 20.04
CA ALA A 26 21.74 -5.89 20.03
C ALA A 26 20.95 -4.97 20.98
N GLY A 27 19.92 -5.50 21.68
CA GLY A 27 19.15 -4.77 22.71
C GLY A 27 17.80 -4.21 22.25
N PHE A 28 17.36 -4.48 21.02
CA PHE A 28 16.03 -4.06 20.53
C PHE A 28 14.94 -5.11 20.84
N GLY A 29 13.67 -4.71 20.77
CA GLY A 29 12.53 -5.60 21.03
C GLY A 29 12.28 -6.67 19.97
N GLY A 30 12.79 -6.48 18.75
CA GLY A 30 12.60 -7.39 17.63
C GLY A 30 12.76 -6.70 16.27
N LEU A 31 12.45 -7.45 15.21
CA LEU A 31 12.47 -6.99 13.82
C LEU A 31 11.04 -7.00 13.26
N MET A 32 10.63 -5.89 12.64
CA MET A 32 9.39 -5.81 11.86
C MET A 32 9.74 -5.76 10.37
N VAL A 33 9.17 -6.66 9.57
CA VAL A 33 9.37 -6.73 8.13
C VAL A 33 8.08 -6.35 7.42
N CYS A 34 8.12 -5.26 6.66
CA CYS A 34 7.00 -4.83 5.83
C CYS A 34 7.22 -5.29 4.39
N LEU A 35 6.30 -6.10 3.87
CA LEU A 35 6.28 -6.53 2.47
C LEU A 35 5.11 -5.82 1.79
N ASP A 36 5.42 -4.82 0.96
CA ASP A 36 4.42 -4.10 0.18
C ASP A 36 4.34 -4.63 -1.26
N GLU A 37 3.33 -4.23 -2.01
CA GLU A 37 3.12 -4.57 -3.42
C GLU A 37 3.07 -6.08 -3.71
N LEU A 38 2.53 -6.87 -2.77
CA LEU A 38 2.39 -8.33 -2.96
C LEU A 38 1.49 -8.72 -4.13
N VAL A 39 0.73 -7.76 -4.69
CA VAL A 39 0.03 -7.92 -5.97
C VAL A 39 0.97 -8.33 -7.10
N ASN A 40 2.27 -8.07 -7.02
CA ASN A 40 3.22 -8.56 -8.02
C ASN A 40 3.30 -10.10 -8.06
N LEU A 41 3.05 -10.79 -6.94
CA LEU A 41 2.94 -12.25 -6.92
C LEU A 41 1.71 -12.74 -7.70
N TYR A 42 0.62 -11.95 -7.70
CA TYR A 42 -0.58 -12.21 -8.50
C TYR A 42 -0.30 -12.17 -10.00
N LYS A 43 0.57 -11.24 -10.44
CA LYS A 43 0.93 -11.00 -11.85
C LYS A 43 1.76 -12.14 -12.45
N LEU A 44 2.44 -12.95 -11.64
CA LEU A 44 3.25 -14.07 -12.11
C LEU A 44 2.42 -15.04 -12.97
N ALA A 45 2.75 -15.15 -14.27
CA ALA A 45 2.12 -16.12 -15.17
C ALA A 45 2.38 -17.56 -14.71
N ASN A 46 3.64 -17.84 -14.33
CA ASN A 46 4.07 -19.16 -13.91
C ASN A 46 3.42 -19.59 -12.58
N THR A 47 2.53 -20.58 -12.67
CA THR A 47 1.81 -21.13 -11.52
C THR A 47 2.72 -21.81 -10.49
N GLN A 48 3.82 -22.46 -10.92
CA GLN A 48 4.74 -23.09 -10.00
C GLN A 48 5.46 -22.04 -9.14
N ALA A 49 5.97 -20.98 -9.77
CA ALA A 49 6.61 -19.87 -9.06
C ALA A 49 5.64 -19.18 -8.10
N ARG A 50 4.41 -18.89 -8.53
CA ARG A 50 3.38 -18.28 -7.68
C ARG A 50 3.04 -19.16 -6.47
N ASN A 51 2.86 -20.47 -6.67
CA ASN A 51 2.57 -21.40 -5.58
C ASN A 51 3.72 -21.51 -4.58
N ALA A 52 4.98 -21.53 -5.05
CA ALA A 52 6.15 -21.54 -4.17
C ALA A 52 6.21 -20.28 -3.28
N ASN A 53 5.89 -19.11 -3.84
CA ASN A 53 5.80 -17.87 -3.06
C ASN A 53 4.65 -17.92 -2.03
N TYR A 54 3.48 -18.46 -2.40
CA TYR A 54 2.36 -18.63 -1.47
C TYR A 54 2.68 -19.61 -0.34
N GLU A 55 3.49 -20.63 -0.61
CA GLU A 55 3.98 -21.56 0.40
C GLU A 55 4.93 -20.87 1.40
N GLN A 56 5.79 -19.94 0.94
CA GLN A 56 6.60 -19.12 1.84
C GLN A 56 5.73 -18.19 2.72
N ILE A 57 4.71 -17.54 2.15
CA ILE A 57 3.76 -16.74 2.93
C ILE A 57 3.04 -17.60 3.98
N LEU A 58 2.61 -18.81 3.59
CA LEU A 58 1.97 -19.74 4.51
C LEU A 58 2.90 -20.17 5.64
N ARG A 59 4.20 -20.40 5.34
CA ARG A 59 5.22 -20.72 6.33
C ARG A 59 5.39 -19.58 7.33
N ILE A 60 5.49 -18.33 6.86
CA ILE A 60 5.56 -17.13 7.71
C ILE A 60 4.33 -17.03 8.63
N LEU A 61 3.13 -17.18 8.06
CA LEU A 61 1.87 -17.07 8.78
C LEU A 61 1.74 -18.15 9.86
N ASN A 62 2.11 -19.40 9.54
CA ASN A 62 2.10 -20.51 10.49
C ASN A 62 3.03 -20.27 11.68
N ASP A 63 4.27 -19.89 11.41
CA ASP A 63 5.26 -19.66 12.46
C ASP A 63 4.86 -18.48 13.38
N SER A 64 4.23 -17.46 12.79
CA SER A 64 3.69 -16.32 13.54
C SER A 64 2.51 -16.72 14.44
N LEU A 65 1.57 -17.53 13.93
CA LEU A 65 0.40 -17.99 14.70
C LEU A 65 0.74 -19.02 15.77
N GLN A 66 1.75 -19.86 15.52
CA GLN A 66 2.19 -20.90 16.46
C GLN A 66 3.15 -20.35 17.53
N GLY A 67 3.65 -19.11 17.38
CA GLY A 67 4.62 -18.52 18.30
C GLY A 67 6.00 -19.19 18.25
N SER A 68 6.36 -19.81 17.12
CA SER A 68 7.64 -20.53 16.97
C SER A 68 8.82 -19.58 16.75
N THR A 69 8.55 -18.32 16.41
CA THR A 69 9.54 -17.29 16.13
C THR A 69 9.35 -16.09 17.07
N ASP A 70 10.39 -15.76 17.84
CA ASP A 70 10.33 -14.70 18.85
C ASP A 70 10.96 -13.39 18.34
N GLY A 71 10.27 -12.27 18.55
CA GLY A 71 10.69 -10.92 18.13
C GLY A 71 10.81 -10.72 16.62
N LEU A 72 10.00 -11.41 15.82
CA LEU A 72 9.87 -11.17 14.39
C LEU A 72 8.39 -10.92 14.06
N GLY A 73 8.10 -9.77 13.46
CA GLY A 73 6.78 -9.40 12.97
C GLY A 73 6.79 -9.19 11.46
N PHE A 74 5.66 -9.47 10.82
CA PHE A 74 5.45 -9.19 9.40
C PHE A 74 4.19 -8.36 9.18
N VAL A 75 4.28 -7.39 8.27
CA VAL A 75 3.14 -6.65 7.73
C VAL A 75 3.12 -6.85 6.22
N LEU A 76 2.02 -7.37 5.70
CA LEU A 76 1.86 -7.71 4.29
C LEU A 76 0.81 -6.78 3.67
N GLY A 77 1.25 -5.94 2.74
CA GLY A 77 0.41 -5.03 1.96
C GLY A 77 -0.04 -5.68 0.66
N GLY A 78 -1.34 -5.61 0.36
CA GLY A 78 -1.89 -6.17 -0.87
C GLY A 78 -3.31 -5.70 -1.15
N THR A 79 -3.74 -5.86 -2.40
CA THR A 79 -5.08 -5.48 -2.83
C THR A 79 -6.14 -6.50 -2.38
N PRO A 80 -7.42 -6.09 -2.23
CA PRO A 80 -8.50 -7.01 -1.93
C PRO A 80 -8.59 -8.19 -2.91
N GLU A 81 -8.33 -7.95 -4.19
CA GLU A 81 -8.31 -8.95 -5.25
C GLU A 81 -7.15 -9.94 -5.08
N PHE A 82 -5.94 -9.45 -4.73
CA PHE A 82 -4.81 -10.32 -4.41
C PHE A 82 -5.14 -11.29 -3.26
N LEU A 83 -5.87 -10.82 -2.25
CA LEU A 83 -6.31 -11.68 -1.15
C LEU A 83 -7.41 -12.65 -1.59
N MET A 84 -8.51 -12.12 -2.14
CA MET A 84 -9.78 -12.85 -2.27
C MET A 84 -9.95 -13.69 -3.54
N ASP A 85 -9.17 -13.44 -4.61
CA ASP A 85 -9.34 -14.18 -5.86
C ASP A 85 -9.03 -15.67 -5.66
N THR A 86 -10.04 -16.52 -5.86
CA THR A 86 -9.97 -17.97 -5.64
C THR A 86 -9.26 -18.72 -6.75
N ARG A 87 -8.88 -18.07 -7.85
CA ARG A 87 -8.14 -18.66 -8.97
C ARG A 87 -6.67 -18.31 -8.94
N ARG A 88 -6.33 -17.07 -8.56
CA ARG A 88 -4.95 -16.55 -8.62
C ARG A 88 -4.45 -15.90 -7.33
N GLY A 89 -5.34 -15.37 -6.51
CA GLY A 89 -4.99 -14.70 -5.25
C GLY A 89 -4.62 -15.69 -4.15
N LEU A 90 -4.39 -15.21 -2.93
CA LEU A 90 -4.05 -16.04 -1.77
C LEU A 90 -5.15 -17.08 -1.47
N TYR A 91 -6.41 -16.74 -1.73
CA TYR A 91 -7.55 -17.66 -1.57
C TYR A 91 -7.57 -18.81 -2.58
N SER A 92 -6.73 -18.78 -3.64
CA SER A 92 -6.52 -19.94 -4.50
C SER A 92 -5.79 -21.08 -3.80
N TYR A 93 -5.11 -20.80 -2.68
CA TYR A 93 -4.44 -21.79 -1.86
C TYR A 93 -5.28 -22.09 -0.60
N PRO A 94 -5.91 -23.29 -0.49
CA PRO A 94 -6.89 -23.55 0.57
C PRO A 94 -6.38 -23.35 2.00
N ALA A 95 -5.09 -23.64 2.24
CA ALA A 95 -4.48 -23.47 3.56
C ALA A 95 -4.27 -21.99 3.94
N LEU A 96 -4.07 -21.10 2.97
CA LEU A 96 -4.03 -19.66 3.20
C LEU A 96 -5.44 -19.12 3.37
N GLN A 97 -6.37 -19.54 2.51
CA GLN A 97 -7.78 -19.16 2.60
C GLN A 97 -8.34 -19.40 4.00
N SER A 98 -8.11 -20.58 4.58
CA SER A 98 -8.66 -20.91 5.90
C SER A 98 -8.09 -20.06 7.04
N ARG A 99 -6.82 -19.61 6.94
CA ARG A 99 -6.15 -18.81 7.96
C ARG A 99 -6.42 -17.32 7.82
N LEU A 100 -6.61 -16.85 6.59
CA LEU A 100 -6.86 -15.45 6.26
C LEU A 100 -8.36 -15.13 6.14
N ALA A 101 -9.22 -16.14 6.29
CA ALA A 101 -10.66 -15.96 6.26
C ALA A 101 -11.10 -14.94 7.32
N GLU A 102 -11.88 -13.97 6.86
CA GLU A 102 -12.40 -12.92 7.72
C GLU A 102 -13.52 -13.43 8.61
N ASN A 103 -13.69 -12.74 9.72
CA ASN A 103 -14.81 -12.98 10.61
C ASN A 103 -16.15 -12.73 9.89
N THR A 104 -16.98 -13.76 9.78
CA THR A 104 -18.29 -13.69 9.12
C THR A 104 -19.21 -12.62 9.71
N PHE A 105 -19.03 -12.27 11.00
CA PHE A 105 -19.82 -11.26 11.70
C PHE A 105 -19.32 -9.82 11.50
N ALA A 106 -18.09 -9.62 11.01
CA ALA A 106 -17.51 -8.29 10.78
C ALA A 106 -18.03 -7.59 9.50
N LYS A 107 -19.12 -8.09 8.89
CA LYS A 107 -19.64 -7.58 7.60
C LYS A 107 -20.68 -6.47 7.72
N THR A 108 -21.26 -6.24 8.89
CA THR A 108 -22.39 -5.32 9.13
C THR A 108 -22.00 -4.08 9.93
N GLY A 109 -20.95 -3.35 9.50
CA GLY A 109 -20.51 -2.13 10.18
C GLY A 109 -19.73 -2.35 11.49
N TYR A 110 -19.38 -3.60 11.80
CA TYR A 110 -18.47 -3.95 12.89
C TYR A 110 -17.05 -4.10 12.37
N VAL A 111 -16.09 -3.51 13.06
CA VAL A 111 -14.67 -3.61 12.72
C VAL A 111 -14.01 -4.62 13.64
N ASP A 112 -13.47 -5.69 13.08
CA ASP A 112 -12.65 -6.67 13.79
C ASP A 112 -11.18 -6.48 13.40
N LEU A 113 -10.40 -5.89 14.31
CA LEU A 113 -8.96 -5.67 14.16
C LEU A 113 -8.12 -6.77 14.83
N SER A 114 -8.75 -7.82 15.35
CA SER A 114 -8.05 -8.92 16.02
C SER A 114 -7.60 -10.03 15.07
N GLY A 115 -8.16 -10.04 13.85
CA GLY A 115 -7.81 -11.00 12.81
C GLY A 115 -6.46 -10.73 12.13
N PRO A 116 -5.92 -11.72 11.38
CA PRO A 116 -4.66 -11.58 10.65
C PRO A 116 -4.77 -10.70 9.39
N VAL A 117 -5.99 -10.28 9.02
CA VAL A 117 -6.27 -9.40 7.90
C VAL A 117 -6.97 -8.16 8.42
N ILE A 118 -6.41 -6.99 8.11
CA ILE A 118 -7.00 -5.69 8.40
C ILE A 118 -7.40 -5.05 7.07
N ARG A 119 -8.69 -4.76 6.89
CA ARG A 119 -9.18 -4.03 5.71
C ARG A 119 -9.05 -2.53 5.93
N LEU A 120 -8.34 -1.87 5.01
CA LEU A 120 -8.32 -0.42 4.94
C LEU A 120 -9.53 0.07 4.15
N THR A 121 -10.30 0.97 4.73
CA THR A 121 -11.39 1.66 4.04
C THR A 121 -10.84 2.79 3.17
N SER A 122 -11.53 3.09 2.07
CA SER A 122 -11.24 4.31 1.30
C SER A 122 -11.44 5.55 2.16
N LEU A 123 -10.72 6.63 1.84
CA LEU A 123 -10.85 7.91 2.54
C LEU A 123 -12.26 8.48 2.38
N THR A 124 -12.83 8.97 3.47
CA THR A 124 -14.08 9.75 3.45
C THR A 124 -13.81 11.21 3.02
N PRO A 125 -14.84 12.00 2.65
CA PRO A 125 -14.69 13.44 2.43
C PRO A 125 -14.01 14.16 3.60
N GLU A 126 -14.36 13.77 4.83
CA GLU A 126 -13.82 14.32 6.07
C GLU A 126 -12.34 13.94 6.24
N ASP A 127 -11.97 12.68 6.00
CA ASP A 127 -10.57 12.25 6.03
C ASP A 127 -9.75 13.00 4.98
N PHE A 128 -10.34 13.23 3.80
CA PHE A 128 -9.67 13.93 2.72
C PHE A 128 -9.45 15.41 3.05
N TYR A 129 -10.43 16.06 3.69
CA TYR A 129 -10.27 17.42 4.20
C TYR A 129 -9.09 17.53 5.18
N VAL A 130 -9.04 16.63 6.17
CA VAL A 130 -7.94 16.59 7.15
C VAL A 130 -6.60 16.30 6.46
N LEU A 131 -6.58 15.40 5.48
CA LEU A 131 -5.40 15.11 4.68
C LEU A 131 -4.86 16.36 3.97
N LEU A 132 -5.72 17.14 3.30
CA LEU A 132 -5.29 18.36 2.60
C LEU A 132 -4.80 19.44 3.57
N LEU A 133 -5.42 19.57 4.74
CA LEU A 133 -4.93 20.47 5.80
C LEU A 133 -3.53 20.07 6.26
N ASN A 134 -3.31 18.78 6.50
CA ASN A 134 -2.01 18.25 6.88
C ASN A 134 -0.97 18.43 5.77
N LEU A 135 -1.35 18.20 4.50
CA LEU A 135 -0.46 18.42 3.36
C LEU A 135 -0.07 19.89 3.22
N ARG A 136 -1.01 20.84 3.38
CA ARG A 136 -0.71 22.27 3.42
C ARG A 136 0.28 22.59 4.52
N ASN A 137 0.08 22.03 5.71
CA ASN A 137 0.98 22.23 6.85
C ASN A 137 2.39 21.66 6.60
N VAL A 138 2.48 20.44 6.05
CA VAL A 138 3.77 19.84 5.69
C VAL A 138 4.49 20.65 4.61
N TYR A 139 3.75 21.13 3.60
CA TYR A 139 4.30 21.96 2.53
C TYR A 139 4.90 23.26 3.09
N ALA A 140 4.27 23.81 4.12
CA ALA A 140 4.72 24.99 4.84
C ALA A 140 5.73 24.70 5.97
N TYR A 141 6.33 23.50 6.02
CA TYR A 141 7.29 23.08 7.05
C TYR A 141 6.78 23.19 8.50
N GLY A 142 5.46 23.17 8.70
CA GLY A 142 4.83 23.35 10.01
C GLY A 142 4.63 24.80 10.44
N ASP A 143 4.91 25.77 9.56
CA ASP A 143 4.74 27.20 9.83
C ASP A 143 3.46 27.74 9.18
N ALA A 144 2.50 28.15 10.01
CA ALA A 144 1.21 28.67 9.54
C ALA A 144 1.33 29.98 8.77
N GLU A 145 2.38 30.78 9.00
CA GLU A 145 2.60 32.03 8.28
C GLU A 145 3.03 31.80 6.81
N GLN A 146 3.48 30.58 6.48
CA GLN A 146 3.90 30.19 5.13
C GLN A 146 2.78 29.54 4.32
N TYR A 147 1.53 29.56 4.81
CA TYR A 147 0.40 28.99 4.10
C TYR A 147 0.08 29.78 2.83
N LEU A 148 0.29 29.14 1.68
CA LEU A 148 -0.02 29.69 0.35
C LEU A 148 -1.53 29.70 0.04
N LEU A 149 -2.30 28.90 0.77
CA LEU A 149 -3.74 28.76 0.60
C LEU A 149 -4.48 29.05 1.90
N PRO A 150 -5.52 29.90 1.87
CA PRO A 150 -6.38 30.10 3.01
C PRO A 150 -7.25 28.85 3.25
N GLU A 151 -7.87 28.73 4.43
CA GLU A 151 -8.60 27.52 4.80
C GLU A 151 -9.81 27.26 3.88
N GLU A 152 -10.49 28.30 3.41
CA GLU A 152 -11.60 28.18 2.46
C GLU A 152 -11.20 27.66 1.07
N ALA A 153 -9.91 27.64 0.74
CA ALA A 153 -9.44 27.06 -0.51
C ALA A 153 -9.49 25.52 -0.51
N ILE A 154 -9.41 24.91 0.67
CA ILE A 154 -9.47 23.45 0.83
C ILE A 154 -10.84 22.89 0.41
N PRO A 155 -11.98 23.34 0.96
CA PRO A 155 -13.29 22.84 0.54
C PRO A 155 -13.58 23.19 -0.93
N ALA A 156 -13.14 24.35 -1.42
CA ALA A 156 -13.30 24.72 -2.84
C ALA A 156 -12.53 23.76 -3.78
N PHE A 157 -11.33 23.35 -3.39
CA PHE A 157 -10.56 22.35 -4.13
C PHE A 157 -11.26 20.99 -4.11
N ILE A 158 -11.73 20.54 -2.94
CA ILE A 158 -12.44 19.26 -2.79
C ILE A 158 -13.72 19.25 -3.64
N GLU A 159 -14.50 20.33 -3.61
CA GLU A 159 -15.72 20.47 -4.41
C GLU A 159 -15.42 20.38 -5.91
N HIS A 160 -14.41 21.10 -6.40
CA HIS A 160 -13.99 21.05 -7.81
C HIS A 160 -13.61 19.63 -8.23
N CYS A 161 -12.83 18.93 -7.39
CA CYS A 161 -12.45 17.56 -7.67
C CYS A 161 -13.65 16.60 -7.67
N GLY A 162 -14.56 16.76 -6.70
CA GLY A 162 -15.80 15.99 -6.61
C GLY A 162 -16.70 16.17 -7.83
N GLN A 163 -16.84 17.39 -8.36
CA GLN A 163 -17.63 17.67 -9.56
C GLN A 163 -17.05 17.01 -10.82
N ARG A 164 -15.72 16.95 -10.98
CA ARG A 164 -15.09 16.33 -12.15
C ARG A 164 -14.99 14.80 -12.07
N LEU A 165 -14.64 14.27 -10.91
CA LEU A 165 -14.34 12.85 -10.73
C LEU A 165 -15.55 12.06 -10.23
N GLY A 166 -16.59 12.71 -9.67
CA GLY A 166 -17.72 12.04 -9.05
C GLY A 166 -17.28 11.13 -7.89
N GLU A 167 -17.92 9.98 -7.73
CA GLU A 167 -17.55 8.98 -6.71
C GLU A 167 -16.13 8.39 -6.90
N ALA A 168 -15.51 8.56 -8.07
CA ALA A 168 -14.15 8.09 -8.33
C ALA A 168 -13.08 8.93 -7.61
N TYR A 169 -13.45 10.11 -7.10
CA TYR A 169 -12.56 10.96 -6.31
C TYR A 169 -11.93 10.23 -5.12
N PHE A 170 -12.76 9.53 -4.33
CA PHE A 170 -12.31 8.78 -3.15
C PHE A 170 -11.52 7.51 -3.47
N ARG A 171 -11.55 7.08 -4.73
CA ARG A 171 -10.78 5.92 -5.23
C ARG A 171 -9.42 6.33 -5.79
N THR A 172 -9.16 7.62 -5.95
CA THR A 172 -7.97 8.14 -6.62
C THR A 172 -7.21 9.16 -5.75
N PRO A 173 -6.84 8.78 -4.51
CA PRO A 173 -6.17 9.69 -3.59
C PRO A 173 -4.83 10.19 -4.15
N ARG A 174 -4.08 9.34 -4.86
CA ARG A 174 -2.77 9.69 -5.41
C ARG A 174 -2.82 10.85 -6.39
N THR A 175 -3.72 10.81 -7.38
CA THR A 175 -3.83 11.88 -8.39
C THR A 175 -4.32 13.17 -7.79
N THR A 176 -5.25 13.10 -6.85
CA THR A 176 -5.77 14.28 -6.18
C THR A 176 -4.70 14.96 -5.31
N ILE A 177 -3.95 14.19 -4.53
CA ILE A 177 -2.81 14.70 -3.73
C ILE A 177 -1.80 15.35 -4.67
N THR A 178 -1.47 14.70 -5.79
CA THR A 178 -0.53 15.24 -6.79
C THR A 178 -1.03 16.57 -7.36
N ALA A 179 -2.31 16.68 -7.72
CA ALA A 179 -2.91 17.91 -8.20
C ALA A 179 -2.86 19.04 -7.15
N PHE A 180 -3.10 18.72 -5.88
CA PHE A 180 -3.02 19.68 -4.78
C PHE A 180 -1.59 20.19 -4.55
N ILE A 181 -0.60 19.30 -4.55
CA ILE A 181 0.82 19.69 -4.42
C ILE A 181 1.27 20.53 -5.63
N ASN A 182 0.83 20.19 -6.85
CA ASN A 182 1.11 20.99 -8.04
C ASN A 182 0.49 22.40 -7.95
N LEU A 183 -0.72 22.52 -7.40
CA LEU A 183 -1.34 23.82 -7.14
C LEU A 183 -0.49 24.65 -6.17
N LEU A 184 -0.04 24.06 -5.06
CA LEU A 184 0.84 24.75 -4.09
C LEU A 184 2.15 25.19 -4.74
N ALA A 185 2.78 24.34 -5.54
CA ALA A 185 4.02 24.65 -6.25
C ALA A 185 3.87 25.82 -7.24
N VAL A 186 2.73 25.90 -7.93
CA VAL A 186 2.44 27.03 -8.82
C VAL A 186 2.25 28.33 -8.03
N LEU A 187 1.53 28.28 -6.91
CA LEU A 187 1.29 29.45 -6.05
C LEU A 187 2.58 29.96 -5.39
N GLU A 188 3.46 29.05 -4.98
CA GLU A 188 4.76 29.39 -4.41
C GLU A 188 5.60 30.23 -5.38
N GLN A 189 5.60 29.85 -6.66
CA GLN A 189 6.37 30.53 -7.71
C GLN A 189 5.66 31.78 -8.25
N ASN A 190 4.36 31.95 -8.00
CA ASN A 190 3.54 33.04 -8.53
C ASN A 190 2.67 33.65 -7.42
N PRO A 191 3.25 34.48 -6.53
CA PRO A 191 2.52 35.03 -5.37
C PRO A 191 1.31 35.89 -5.73
N GLU A 192 1.28 36.47 -6.93
CA GLU A 192 0.15 37.29 -7.41
C GLU A 192 -0.98 36.44 -8.05
N ALA A 193 -0.76 35.13 -8.22
CA ALA A 193 -1.74 34.27 -8.85
C ALA A 193 -2.98 34.07 -7.95
N ASN A 194 -4.16 34.17 -8.55
CA ASN A 194 -5.40 33.91 -7.84
C ASN A 194 -5.69 32.40 -7.81
N TRP A 195 -5.58 31.81 -6.63
CA TRP A 195 -5.85 30.38 -6.42
C TRP A 195 -7.23 29.93 -6.92
N ARG A 196 -8.26 30.80 -6.87
CA ARG A 196 -9.62 30.45 -7.35
C ARG A 196 -9.63 30.14 -8.84
N ASN A 197 -8.85 30.90 -9.61
CA ASN A 197 -8.72 30.68 -11.06
C ASN A 197 -7.96 29.39 -11.35
N LEU A 198 -6.91 29.11 -10.57
CA LEU A 198 -6.11 27.89 -10.72
C LEU A 198 -6.96 26.66 -10.41
N VAL A 199 -7.71 26.65 -9.30
CA VAL A 199 -8.62 25.54 -8.95
C VAL A 199 -9.60 25.26 -10.08
N GLY A 200 -10.26 26.30 -10.63
CA GLY A 200 -11.20 26.11 -11.75
C GLY A 200 -10.57 25.56 -13.04
N ALA A 201 -9.28 25.80 -13.26
CA ALA A 201 -8.54 25.35 -14.43
C ALA A 201 -7.93 23.94 -14.27
N ILE A 202 -7.86 23.41 -13.04
CA ILE A 202 -7.25 22.10 -12.78
C ILE A 202 -8.03 21.00 -13.51
N ASP A 203 -7.30 20.24 -14.31
CA ASP A 203 -7.77 19.00 -14.91
C ASP A 203 -7.17 17.80 -14.19
N ILE A 204 -8.02 16.98 -13.59
CA ILE A 204 -7.60 15.78 -12.86
C ILE A 204 -8.01 14.58 -13.69
N ALA A 205 -6.99 13.91 -14.22
CA ALA A 205 -7.20 12.65 -14.92
C ALA A 205 -7.79 11.62 -13.95
N ARG A 206 -8.76 10.83 -14.44
CA ARG A 206 -9.25 9.66 -13.71
C ARG A 206 -8.11 8.65 -13.62
N ASP A 207 -7.72 8.32 -12.40
CA ASP A 207 -6.86 7.18 -12.12
C ASP A 207 -7.74 5.92 -12.04
N ASP A 208 -7.30 4.85 -12.69
CA ASP A 208 -8.04 3.60 -12.75
C ASP A 208 -7.83 2.72 -11.52
N GLY A 209 -7.07 3.20 -10.53
CA GLY A 209 -6.91 2.57 -9.23
C GLY A 209 -6.02 1.33 -9.29
N GLY A 210 -5.01 1.34 -10.18
CA GLY A 210 -4.08 0.23 -10.33
C GLY A 210 -4.71 -0.97 -11.04
N LYS A 211 -5.65 -0.77 -11.98
CA LYS A 211 -6.18 -1.90 -12.79
C LYS A 211 -5.09 -2.63 -13.57
N SER A 212 -4.04 -1.92 -13.95
CA SER A 212 -2.83 -2.51 -14.54
C SER A 212 -2.18 -3.54 -13.61
N ASP A 213 -2.36 -3.43 -12.28
CA ASP A 213 -1.76 -4.34 -11.31
C ASP A 213 -2.32 -5.77 -11.37
N PHE A 214 -3.42 -5.99 -12.08
CA PHE A 214 -3.99 -7.31 -12.31
C PHE A 214 -3.63 -7.90 -13.67
N THR A 215 -2.82 -7.19 -14.45
CA THR A 215 -2.34 -7.68 -15.74
C THR A 215 -1.26 -8.73 -15.50
N VAL A 216 -1.48 -9.93 -16.04
CA VAL A 216 -0.51 -11.02 -15.95
C VAL A 216 0.70 -10.69 -16.82
N GLU A 217 1.89 -10.71 -16.23
CA GLU A 217 3.14 -10.47 -16.96
C GLU A 217 3.48 -11.68 -17.82
N ALA A 218 3.80 -11.45 -19.09
CA ALA A 218 4.24 -12.52 -19.99
C ALA A 218 5.65 -12.98 -19.59
N ASP A 219 5.88 -14.29 -19.58
CA ASP A 219 7.09 -14.99 -19.08
C ASP A 219 8.38 -14.73 -19.91
N ASN A 220 8.44 -13.65 -20.68
CA ASN A 220 9.43 -13.44 -21.74
C ASN A 220 10.71 -12.72 -21.29
N GLU A 221 10.85 -12.27 -20.04
CA GLU A 221 12.04 -11.49 -19.65
C GLU A 221 13.27 -12.34 -19.26
N LEU A 222 13.15 -13.65 -19.06
CA LEU A 222 14.28 -14.51 -18.66
C LEU A 222 14.94 -15.32 -19.79
N THR A 223 14.46 -15.21 -21.04
CA THR A 223 15.02 -16.00 -22.17
C THR A 223 16.19 -15.34 -22.91
N SER A 224 16.66 -14.15 -22.50
CA SER A 224 17.70 -13.41 -23.24
C SER A 224 19.10 -13.38 -22.62
N PHE A 225 19.32 -13.95 -21.43
CA PHE A 225 20.69 -14.11 -20.92
C PHE A 225 21.39 -15.29 -21.59
N LYS A 226 22.09 -15.01 -22.70
CA LYS A 226 23.15 -15.88 -23.20
C LYS A 226 24.41 -15.64 -22.38
N LEU A 227 24.93 -16.73 -21.79
CA LEU A 227 26.26 -16.80 -21.18
C LEU A 227 27.36 -16.53 -22.22
#